data_AF-A0A960K752-F1
#
_entry.id   AF-A0A960K752-F1
#
_cell.length_a   1.000
_cell.length_b   1.000
_cell.length_c   1.000
_cell.angle_alpha   90.00
_cell.angle_beta   90.00
_cell.angle_gamma   90.00
#
_symmetry.space_group_name_H-M   'P 1'
#
loop_
_entity.id
_entity.type
_entity.pdbx_description
1 polymer ?
#
loop_
_entity_poly.entity_id
_entity_poly.type
_entity_poly.pdbx_seq_one_letter_code
_entity_poly.pdbx_strand_id
1 'polypeptide(L)'
;MAADPAGAITNPYRRWSGSKTYTCGQDATGPYVGLSNQNVEFFGLAAGDRYVNNYITDGNVAPSGPFAVEQYSGSKAYGAFSSRADAFPFTFQFRIDTVVNGSVVYTSELKVTCTGLSSGSVTPVNTVVAADAYRRWSGPKAYSCSHSASEAAVGLGEQNVEFNGLPADAKFKIHYIDNGVDTVSGPYTVEKQNGTQAYGAFTEVFPSYPFTFEFRLDTIIAGNVVYTSKIVVTCTADGSGTVAPIHAAVTPLPFASWADLVTRQYVDLTGQPPSSSSLSTWVTRLSTGAKTKGELIEALRRGTDNTAHVDPVVRLYRAFLQRTPDSSGLRFWIARHRTGAWTLNRISQQFANSSEFKNKYGTLTNRQFVTRIYTDVLGRTPDTGGVDFWTGQLDSGRRNRGTVMVGFSESTEYKRKQFENTDAAVAHIFLLGRTPTLLEFNGWVSRQQAGTSQAELAKELLTSQAYADHVV
;
A
#
# COMPACT_ATOMS: atom_id res chain seq x y z
N MET A 1 3.82 -0.95 18.68
CA MET A 1 3.06 0.09 19.40
C MET A 1 2.50 -0.53 20.67
N ALA A 2 2.95 -0.09 21.84
CA ALA A 2 2.44 -0.56 23.12
C ALA A 2 1.46 0.49 23.66
N ALA A 3 0.32 0.04 24.20
CA ALA A 3 -0.60 0.91 24.93
C ALA A 3 0.11 1.47 26.18
N ASP A 4 0.01 2.77 26.40
CA ASP A 4 0.60 3.45 27.55
C ASP A 4 -0.21 3.23 28.84
N PRO A 5 0.32 2.53 29.86
CA PRO A 5 -0.25 2.56 31.20
C PRO A 5 0.16 3.86 31.89
N ALA A 6 -0.82 4.69 32.22
CA ALA A 6 -0.71 6.00 32.86
C ALA A 6 0.53 6.18 33.76
N GLY A 7 1.57 6.84 33.23
CA GLY A 7 2.65 7.42 34.03
C GLY A 7 4.06 6.81 33.90
N ALA A 8 4.32 5.93 32.94
CA ALA A 8 5.59 5.19 32.87
C ALA A 8 6.63 5.67 31.81
N ILE A 9 6.47 6.84 31.17
CA ILE A 9 7.18 7.11 29.91
C ILE A 9 8.27 8.20 29.99
N THR A 10 9.39 7.94 29.30
CA THR A 10 10.53 8.83 29.01
C THR A 10 10.47 9.57 27.66
N ASN A 11 9.58 9.20 26.72
CA ASN A 11 9.51 9.81 25.36
C ASN A 11 8.71 11.13 25.35
N PRO A 12 9.09 12.11 24.51
CA PRO A 12 8.32 13.33 24.32
C PRO A 12 6.93 13.07 23.74
N TYR A 13 5.90 13.76 24.22
CA TYR A 13 4.54 13.63 23.68
C TYR A 13 3.72 14.91 23.75
N ARG A 14 2.75 14.99 22.83
CA ARG A 14 1.55 15.82 22.84
C ARG A 14 0.34 14.90 22.66
N ARG A 15 -0.55 14.83 23.65
CA ARG A 15 -1.63 13.83 23.68
C ARG A 15 -2.92 14.34 24.28
N TRP A 16 -4.02 13.66 24.03
CA TRP A 16 -5.26 13.90 24.77
C TRP A 16 -5.11 13.56 26.26
N SER A 17 -5.57 14.47 27.13
CA SER A 17 -5.59 14.26 28.58
C SER A 17 -6.92 13.66 29.05
N GLY A 18 -6.91 12.40 29.50
CA GLY A 18 -8.09 11.71 30.01
C GLY A 18 -9.21 11.50 28.98
N SER A 19 -10.33 10.92 29.42
CA SER A 19 -11.49 10.67 28.58
C SER A 19 -12.15 11.97 28.11
N LYS A 20 -12.75 11.92 26.92
CA LYS A 20 -13.43 13.05 26.28
C LYS A 20 -14.92 12.78 26.18
N THR A 21 -15.71 13.79 26.49
CA THR A 21 -17.16 13.71 26.34
C THR A 21 -17.54 14.07 24.92
N TYR A 22 -18.30 13.19 24.27
CA TYR A 22 -18.78 13.38 22.90
C TYR A 22 -20.30 13.46 22.82
N THR A 23 -20.78 14.07 21.75
CA THR A 23 -22.21 14.11 21.38
C THR A 23 -22.34 13.83 19.89
N CYS A 24 -23.04 12.76 19.53
CA CYS A 24 -23.53 12.51 18.17
C CYS A 24 -24.85 13.25 18.02
N GLY A 25 -24.84 14.34 17.27
CA GLY A 25 -26.00 15.21 17.07
C GLY A 25 -26.42 15.28 15.60
N GLN A 26 -27.53 15.97 15.35
CA GLN A 26 -27.99 16.30 14.01
C GLN A 26 -28.62 17.69 14.04
N ASP A 27 -28.26 18.53 13.08
CA ASP A 27 -28.89 19.84 12.86
C ASP A 27 -29.38 19.96 11.40
N ALA A 28 -29.82 21.16 11.00
CA ALA A 28 -30.33 21.44 9.65
C ALA A 28 -29.30 21.20 8.53
N THR A 29 -28.01 21.10 8.87
CA THR A 29 -26.91 20.88 7.92
C THR A 29 -26.38 19.45 7.94
N GLY A 30 -26.97 18.57 8.76
CA GLY A 30 -26.68 17.14 8.78
C GLY A 30 -26.15 16.61 10.14
N PRO A 31 -25.81 15.31 10.20
CA PRO A 31 -25.19 14.70 11.37
C PRO A 31 -23.82 15.30 11.72
N TYR A 32 -23.50 15.33 13.00
CA TYR A 32 -22.20 15.78 13.48
C TYR A 32 -21.78 15.04 14.75
N VAL A 33 -20.47 15.03 15.01
CA VAL A 33 -19.91 14.69 16.32
C VAL A 33 -19.33 15.95 16.94
N GLY A 34 -19.79 16.26 18.15
CA GLY A 34 -19.22 17.29 19.01
C GLY A 34 -18.32 16.66 20.05
N LEU A 35 -17.17 17.27 20.31
CA LEU A 35 -16.29 16.93 21.43
C LEU A 35 -16.17 18.14 22.35
N SER A 36 -16.39 17.88 23.63
CA SER A 36 -16.22 18.86 24.71
C SER A 36 -15.03 18.48 25.57
N ASN A 37 -14.41 19.49 26.20
CA ASN A 37 -13.24 19.32 27.07
C ASN A 37 -11.99 18.76 26.36
N GLN A 38 -11.45 19.53 25.41
CA GLN A 38 -10.31 19.13 24.57
C GLN A 38 -8.96 19.34 25.25
N ASN A 39 -8.82 18.91 26.50
CA ASN A 39 -7.55 19.05 27.22
C ASN A 39 -6.47 18.17 26.59
N VAL A 40 -5.32 18.78 26.31
CA VAL A 40 -4.11 18.15 25.78
C VAL A 40 -3.01 18.25 26.83
N GLU A 41 -2.23 17.18 26.99
CA GLU A 41 -1.07 17.09 27.87
C GLU A 41 0.22 17.03 27.04
N PHE A 42 1.27 17.63 27.58
CA PHE A 42 2.59 17.75 26.98
C PHE A 42 3.65 17.23 27.94
N PHE A 43 4.69 16.60 27.42
CA PHE A 43 5.84 16.16 28.20
C PHE A 43 7.08 16.06 27.32
N GLY A 44 8.21 16.53 27.84
CA GLY A 44 9.53 16.27 27.26
C GLY A 44 9.81 16.86 25.87
N LEU A 45 8.97 17.77 25.36
CA LEU A 45 9.16 18.36 24.02
C LEU A 45 10.20 19.49 24.06
N ALA A 46 10.81 19.78 22.91
CA ALA A 46 11.82 20.81 22.74
C ALA A 46 11.47 21.80 21.61
N ALA A 47 12.22 22.90 21.55
CA ALA A 47 12.14 23.85 20.45
C ALA A 47 12.52 23.14 19.13
N GLY A 48 11.62 23.17 18.15
CA GLY A 48 11.79 22.49 16.86
C GLY A 48 10.91 21.24 16.68
N ASP A 49 10.40 20.67 17.78
CA ASP A 49 9.43 19.59 17.71
C ASP A 49 8.11 20.07 17.11
N ARG A 50 7.40 19.13 16.48
CA ARG A 50 6.17 19.41 15.74
C ARG A 50 5.07 18.42 16.12
N TYR A 51 3.86 18.71 15.67
CA TYR A 51 2.77 17.76 15.72
C TYR A 51 1.92 17.81 14.45
N VAL A 52 1.23 16.72 14.15
CA VAL A 52 0.25 16.62 13.08
C VAL A 52 -1.09 16.21 13.68
N ASN A 53 -2.16 16.90 13.28
CA ASN A 53 -3.52 16.48 13.59
C ASN A 53 -4.10 15.79 12.36
N ASN A 54 -4.58 14.57 12.51
CA ASN A 54 -5.26 13.84 11.44
C ASN A 54 -6.73 13.66 11.83
N TYR A 55 -7.60 14.28 11.05
CA TYR A 55 -9.04 14.14 11.18
C TYR A 55 -9.52 13.13 10.15
N ILE A 56 -10.23 12.11 10.58
CA ILE A 56 -10.80 11.10 9.68
C ILE A 56 -12.29 11.05 9.95
N THR A 57 -13.10 11.36 8.93
CA THR A 57 -14.55 11.16 8.95
C THR A 57 -14.92 10.28 7.77
N ASP A 58 -15.47 9.10 8.04
CA ASP A 58 -15.83 8.09 7.03
C ASP A 58 -14.70 7.74 6.05
N GLY A 59 -13.47 7.68 6.56
CA GLY A 59 -12.27 7.33 5.78
C GLY A 59 -11.67 8.48 4.98
N ASN A 60 -12.26 9.68 5.00
CA ASN A 60 -11.63 10.87 4.43
C ASN A 60 -10.64 11.47 5.43
N VAL A 61 -9.35 11.34 5.15
CA VAL A 61 -8.28 11.91 5.97
C VAL A 61 -8.03 13.36 5.56
N ALA A 62 -8.12 14.27 6.53
CA ALA A 62 -7.68 15.65 6.39
C ALA A 62 -6.48 15.88 7.33
N PRO A 63 -5.23 15.66 6.88
CA PRO A 63 -4.07 15.97 7.69
C PRO A 63 -3.94 17.50 7.83
N SER A 64 -3.59 17.95 9.03
CA SER A 64 -3.41 19.35 9.37
C SER A 64 -2.09 19.49 10.12
N GLY A 65 -1.15 20.24 9.52
CA GLY A 65 0.20 20.42 10.02
C GLY A 65 1.26 20.02 8.99
N PRO A 66 2.53 19.81 9.42
CA PRO A 66 2.98 19.80 10.81
C PRO A 66 3.04 21.21 11.43
N PHE A 67 2.58 21.36 12.67
CA PHE A 67 2.62 22.60 13.44
C PHE A 67 3.75 22.58 14.46
N ALA A 68 4.30 23.74 14.83
CA ALA A 68 5.23 23.82 15.95
C ALA A 68 4.50 23.51 17.27
N VAL A 69 5.15 22.78 18.17
CA VAL A 69 4.58 22.51 19.50
C VAL A 69 4.40 23.82 20.28
N GLU A 70 3.23 23.96 20.88
CA GLU A 70 2.81 25.16 21.58
C GLU A 70 3.30 25.24 23.03
N GLN A 71 3.70 24.10 23.60
CA GLN A 71 4.18 23.93 24.98
C GLN A 71 5.12 22.74 25.05
N TYR A 72 6.06 22.77 26.02
CA TYR A 72 7.06 21.72 26.20
C TYR A 72 6.67 20.66 27.25
N SER A 73 5.87 21.07 28.24
CA SER A 73 5.34 20.21 29.30
C SER A 73 4.06 20.83 29.90
N GLY A 74 3.28 20.02 30.63
CA GLY A 74 2.07 20.48 31.33
C GLY A 74 0.79 20.15 30.58
N SER A 75 -0.26 20.97 30.73
CA SER A 75 -1.55 20.74 30.08
C SER A 75 -2.14 22.04 29.55
N LYS A 76 -2.89 21.95 28.45
CA LYS A 76 -3.59 23.07 27.83
C LYS A 76 -5.01 22.68 27.45
N ALA A 77 -5.95 23.56 27.79
CA ALA A 77 -7.35 23.41 27.41
C ALA A 77 -7.57 23.96 26.00
N TYR A 78 -8.30 23.20 25.19
CA TYR A 78 -8.77 23.62 23.88
C TYR A 78 -10.29 23.75 23.87
N GLY A 79 -10.79 24.61 22.98
CA GLY A 79 -12.22 24.86 22.80
C GLY A 79 -12.97 23.65 22.25
N ALA A 80 -14.30 23.77 22.24
CA ALA A 80 -15.17 22.74 21.66
C ALA A 80 -14.85 22.52 20.18
N PHE A 81 -14.97 21.27 19.75
CA PHE A 81 -14.73 20.85 18.38
C PHE A 81 -15.97 20.15 17.84
N SER A 82 -16.26 20.34 16.55
CA SER A 82 -17.30 19.57 15.86
C SER A 82 -16.83 19.14 14.47
N SER A 83 -17.10 17.90 14.10
CA SER A 83 -16.95 17.40 12.72
C SER A 83 -18.29 16.97 12.18
N ARG A 84 -18.54 17.21 10.88
CA ARG A 84 -19.79 16.87 10.20
C ARG A 84 -19.62 15.64 9.33
N ALA A 85 -20.71 14.91 9.13
CA ALA A 85 -20.80 13.75 8.25
C ALA A 85 -22.05 13.83 7.37
N ASP A 86 -22.06 13.12 6.25
CA ASP A 86 -23.17 13.16 5.29
C ASP A 86 -24.40 12.39 5.80
N ALA A 87 -24.20 11.31 6.57
CA ALA A 87 -25.26 10.45 7.11
C ALA A 87 -24.80 9.63 8.33
N PHE A 88 -25.75 9.09 9.10
CA PHE A 88 -25.47 7.99 10.04
C PHE A 88 -25.52 6.61 9.32
N PRO A 89 -24.78 5.59 9.79
CA PRO A 89 -23.73 5.67 10.79
C PRO A 89 -22.45 6.27 10.19
N PHE A 90 -21.71 7.03 11.00
CA PHE A 90 -20.39 7.51 10.62
C PHE A 90 -19.39 7.24 11.74
N THR A 91 -18.11 7.18 11.37
CA THR A 91 -17.02 7.09 12.34
C THR A 91 -16.12 8.29 12.22
N PHE A 92 -15.92 8.96 13.34
CA PHE A 92 -14.97 10.04 13.50
C PHE A 92 -13.75 9.55 14.27
N GLN A 93 -12.58 9.91 13.77
CA GLN A 93 -11.30 9.66 14.41
C GLN A 93 -10.46 10.93 14.40
N PHE A 94 -9.87 11.24 15.55
CA PHE A 94 -8.93 12.33 15.72
C PHE A 94 -7.64 11.78 16.31
N ARG A 95 -6.62 11.72 15.46
CA ARG A 95 -5.26 11.32 15.82
C ARG A 95 -4.34 12.53 15.94
N ILE A 96 -3.59 12.61 17.03
CA ILE A 96 -2.49 13.54 17.25
C ILE A 96 -1.19 12.75 17.13
N ASP A 97 -0.33 13.14 16.19
CA ASP A 97 1.02 12.59 16.07
C ASP A 97 2.03 13.61 16.57
N THR A 98 2.85 13.21 17.55
CA THR A 98 4.00 13.98 18.04
C THR A 98 5.21 13.67 17.19
N VAL A 99 5.82 14.70 16.59
CA VAL A 99 6.95 14.59 15.68
C VAL A 99 8.19 15.20 16.31
N VAL A 100 9.20 14.36 16.56
CA VAL A 100 10.51 14.78 17.07
C VAL A 100 11.55 14.44 16.01
N ASN A 101 12.40 15.40 15.64
CA ASN A 101 13.42 15.24 14.58
C ASN A 101 12.87 14.67 13.26
N GLY A 102 11.64 15.01 12.90
CA GLY A 102 10.99 14.57 11.64
C GLY A 102 10.31 13.20 11.70
N SER A 103 10.40 12.48 12.83
CA SER A 103 9.74 11.17 13.02
C SER A 103 8.61 11.25 14.02
N VAL A 104 7.52 10.52 13.78
CA VAL A 104 6.45 10.37 14.77
C VAL A 104 6.97 9.50 15.92
N VAL A 105 7.00 10.04 17.14
CA VAL A 105 7.49 9.35 18.35
C VAL A 105 6.38 9.00 19.34
N TYR A 106 5.18 9.56 19.12
CA TYR A 106 4.03 9.33 19.97
C TYR A 106 2.74 9.61 19.20
N THR A 107 1.73 8.77 19.41
CA THR A 107 0.41 8.93 18.83
C THR A 107 -0.67 8.89 19.91
N SER A 108 -1.61 9.81 19.86
CA SER A 108 -2.78 9.86 20.73
C SER A 108 -4.04 9.91 19.88
N GLU A 109 -4.89 8.90 20.00
CA GLU A 109 -6.04 8.73 19.12
C GLU A 109 -7.34 8.67 19.88
N LEU A 110 -8.36 9.34 19.35
CA LEU A 110 -9.73 9.27 19.81
C LEU A 110 -10.62 8.80 18.67
N LYS A 111 -11.49 7.82 18.93
CA LYS A 111 -12.42 7.27 17.93
C LYS A 111 -13.84 7.20 18.47
N VAL A 112 -14.79 7.79 17.75
CA VAL A 112 -16.22 7.82 18.08
C VAL A 112 -17.00 7.30 16.89
N THR A 113 -17.86 6.31 17.12
CA THR A 113 -18.81 5.82 16.11
C THR A 113 -20.20 6.29 16.48
N CYS A 114 -20.81 7.07 15.59
CA CYS A 114 -22.16 7.59 15.74
C CYS A 114 -23.10 6.77 14.86
N THR A 115 -23.97 5.96 15.46
CA THR A 115 -25.02 5.20 14.75
C THR A 115 -26.38 5.90 14.75
N GLY A 116 -26.49 7.01 15.49
CA GLY A 116 -27.67 7.85 15.66
C GLY A 116 -27.39 8.93 16.71
N LEU A 117 -28.44 9.58 17.21
CA LEU A 117 -28.32 10.59 18.27
C LEU A 117 -27.87 9.96 19.59
N SER A 118 -26.75 10.40 20.15
CA SER A 118 -26.21 9.85 21.39
C SER A 118 -25.21 10.80 22.05
N SER A 119 -24.89 10.53 23.31
CA SER A 119 -23.79 11.18 24.02
C SER A 119 -23.06 10.15 24.86
N GLY A 120 -21.76 10.36 25.06
CA GLY A 120 -20.96 9.42 25.83
C GLY A 120 -19.59 9.94 26.16
N SER A 121 -18.73 9.03 26.61
CA SER A 121 -17.33 9.28 26.86
C SER A 121 -16.48 8.36 26.00
N VAL A 122 -15.35 8.87 25.51
CA VAL A 122 -14.35 8.11 24.76
C VAL A 122 -12.99 8.32 25.41
N THR A 123 -12.32 7.22 25.73
CA THR A 123 -10.96 7.26 26.27
C THR A 123 -9.97 7.24 25.10
N PRO A 124 -9.08 8.23 25.00
CA PRO A 124 -8.04 8.22 23.98
C PRO A 124 -7.12 7.00 24.14
N VAL A 125 -6.76 6.39 23.02
CA VAL A 125 -5.71 5.39 22.93
C VAL A 125 -4.39 6.12 22.75
N ASN A 126 -3.56 6.05 23.79
CA ASN A 126 -2.25 6.67 23.83
C ASN A 126 -1.18 5.62 23.56
N THR A 127 -0.32 5.90 22.59
CA THR A 127 0.61 4.95 22.03
C THR A 127 1.99 5.58 21.90
N VAL A 128 2.97 4.99 22.57
CA VAL A 128 4.37 5.31 22.30
C VAL A 128 4.74 4.70 20.95
N VAL A 129 5.23 5.53 20.04
CA VAL A 129 5.96 5.04 18.88
C VAL A 129 7.38 4.84 19.37
N ALA A 130 7.72 3.58 19.67
CA ALA A 130 9.05 3.23 20.16
C ALA A 130 10.10 3.80 19.20
N ALA A 131 11.21 4.34 19.74
CA ALA A 131 12.40 4.54 18.93
C ALA A 131 12.69 3.21 18.23
N ASP A 132 12.97 3.24 16.92
CA ASP A 132 12.99 2.01 16.13
C ASP A 132 13.90 0.97 16.79
N ALA A 133 13.35 -0.20 17.08
CA ALA A 133 14.14 -1.30 17.57
C ALA A 133 14.90 -1.89 16.37
N TYR A 134 16.23 -1.76 16.36
CA TYR A 134 17.04 -2.07 15.19
C TYR A 134 18.32 -2.84 15.50
N ARG A 135 18.75 -3.60 14.49
CA ARG A 135 20.10 -4.09 14.23
C ARG A 135 20.55 -3.50 12.90
N ARG A 136 21.53 -2.60 12.88
CA ARG A 136 21.93 -1.84 11.68
C ARG A 136 23.44 -1.67 11.55
N TRP A 137 23.90 -1.32 10.36
CA TRP A 137 25.30 -0.94 10.16
C TRP A 137 25.65 0.32 10.96
N SER A 138 26.75 0.28 11.71
CA SER A 138 27.22 1.42 12.51
C SER A 138 28.11 2.35 11.69
N GLY A 139 27.61 3.51 11.27
CA GLY A 139 28.39 4.53 10.56
C GLY A 139 28.89 4.11 9.16
N PRO A 140 29.56 5.04 8.43
CA PRO A 140 30.13 4.76 7.11
C PRO A 140 31.09 3.57 7.11
N LYS A 141 31.12 2.81 6.01
CA LYS A 141 32.03 1.68 5.81
C LYS A 141 33.09 2.01 4.77
N ALA A 142 34.33 1.67 5.07
CA ALA A 142 35.38 1.67 4.07
C ALA A 142 35.15 0.50 3.10
N TYR A 143 35.32 0.73 1.81
CA TYR A 143 35.27 -0.32 0.81
C TYR A 143 36.46 -0.26 -0.14
N SER A 144 36.77 -1.39 -0.77
CA SER A 144 37.77 -1.50 -1.84
C SER A 144 37.20 -2.32 -3.00
N CYS A 145 37.35 -1.82 -4.22
CA CYS A 145 37.16 -2.57 -5.45
C CYS A 145 38.55 -2.97 -5.96
N SER A 146 38.75 -4.26 -6.25
CA SER A 146 40.03 -4.76 -6.76
C SER A 146 39.81 -5.84 -7.80
N HIS A 147 40.64 -5.90 -8.83
CA HIS A 147 40.61 -6.97 -9.82
C HIS A 147 41.93 -7.73 -9.89
N SER A 148 41.82 -9.01 -10.22
CA SER A 148 42.89 -9.89 -10.64
C SER A 148 42.70 -10.30 -12.10
N ALA A 149 43.60 -11.12 -12.65
CA ALA A 149 43.49 -11.60 -14.03
C ALA A 149 42.20 -12.37 -14.34
N SER A 150 41.50 -12.90 -13.33
CA SER A 150 40.31 -13.75 -13.52
C SER A 150 39.03 -13.24 -12.86
N GLU A 151 39.13 -12.34 -11.87
CA GLU A 151 38.00 -11.96 -11.03
C GLU A 151 38.12 -10.52 -10.54
N ALA A 152 36.99 -9.85 -10.36
CA ALA A 152 36.86 -8.59 -9.65
C ALA A 152 36.27 -8.84 -8.25
N ALA A 153 36.53 -7.97 -7.29
CA ALA A 153 36.09 -8.17 -5.91
C ALA A 153 35.71 -6.84 -5.24
N VAL A 154 34.79 -6.91 -4.30
CA VAL A 154 34.49 -5.83 -3.36
C VAL A 154 34.82 -6.28 -1.94
N GLY A 155 35.66 -5.52 -1.27
CA GLY A 155 35.96 -5.66 0.15
C GLY A 155 35.21 -4.61 0.96
N LEU A 156 34.66 -4.99 2.10
CA LEU A 156 34.13 -4.09 3.12
C LEU A 156 34.99 -4.19 4.39
N GLY A 157 35.56 -3.04 4.79
CA GLY A 157 36.28 -2.89 6.05
C GLY A 157 35.31 -2.65 7.21
N GLU A 158 35.67 -3.17 8.38
CA GLU A 158 35.01 -2.96 9.68
C GLU A 158 33.48 -3.04 9.65
N GLN A 159 32.94 -4.25 9.81
CA GLN A 159 31.51 -4.52 9.74
C GLN A 159 30.76 -4.23 11.05
N ASN A 160 31.07 -3.13 11.73
CA ASN A 160 30.44 -2.82 13.01
C ASN A 160 28.92 -2.65 12.85
N VAL A 161 28.17 -3.31 13.73
CA VAL A 161 26.70 -3.30 13.79
C VAL A 161 26.25 -2.69 15.11
N GLU A 162 25.28 -1.79 15.05
CA GLU A 162 24.63 -1.12 16.17
C GLU A 162 23.27 -1.77 16.45
N PHE A 163 22.93 -1.90 17.73
CA PHE A 163 21.71 -2.49 18.26
C PHE A 163 21.01 -1.47 19.16
N ASN A 164 19.70 -1.34 19.04
CA ASN A 164 18.90 -0.43 19.84
C ASN A 164 17.56 -1.08 20.18
N GLY A 165 17.25 -1.23 21.48
CA GLY A 165 15.93 -1.59 21.97
C GLY A 165 15.34 -2.93 21.50
N LEU A 166 16.18 -3.93 21.14
CA LEU A 166 15.67 -5.20 20.61
C LEU A 166 15.16 -6.14 21.74
N PRO A 167 14.00 -6.80 21.58
CA PRO A 167 13.56 -7.84 22.50
C PRO A 167 14.45 -9.08 22.39
N ALA A 168 14.46 -9.91 23.44
CA ALA A 168 15.35 -11.07 23.54
C ALA A 168 15.09 -12.14 22.46
N ASP A 169 13.87 -12.20 21.93
CA ASP A 169 13.44 -13.09 20.86
C ASP A 169 13.54 -12.46 19.46
N ALA A 170 14.04 -11.23 19.36
CA ALA A 170 14.27 -10.60 18.06
C ALA A 170 15.21 -11.46 17.21
N LYS A 171 14.95 -11.40 15.91
CA LYS A 171 15.73 -12.11 14.89
C LYS A 171 16.27 -11.14 13.87
N PHE A 172 17.14 -11.61 13.00
CA PHE A 172 17.57 -10.86 11.85
C PHE A 172 17.84 -11.76 10.65
N LYS A 173 17.77 -11.18 9.46
CA LYS A 173 18.22 -11.81 8.21
C LYS A 173 19.34 -10.99 7.59
N ILE A 174 20.13 -11.69 6.80
CA ILE A 174 21.24 -11.15 6.04
C ILE A 174 20.93 -11.38 4.56
N HIS A 175 21.08 -10.34 3.74
CA HIS A 175 20.84 -10.37 2.31
C HIS A 175 22.12 -9.94 1.57
N TYR A 176 22.64 -10.82 0.73
CA TYR A 176 23.74 -10.55 -0.20
C TYR A 176 23.14 -10.43 -1.60
N ILE A 177 23.18 -9.24 -2.18
CA ILE A 177 22.51 -8.95 -3.44
C ILE A 177 23.55 -8.61 -4.50
N ASP A 178 23.76 -9.58 -5.40
CA ASP A 178 24.82 -9.55 -6.40
C ASP A 178 24.21 -9.26 -7.77
N ASN A 179 24.41 -8.04 -8.28
CA ASN A 179 23.79 -7.58 -9.53
C ASN A 179 22.26 -7.81 -9.56
N GLY A 180 21.60 -7.67 -8.40
CA GLY A 180 20.16 -7.86 -8.24
C GLY A 180 19.73 -9.29 -7.88
N VAL A 181 20.65 -10.25 -7.79
CA VAL A 181 20.36 -11.61 -7.31
C VAL A 181 20.48 -11.66 -5.78
N ASP A 182 19.36 -11.88 -5.08
CA ASP A 182 19.29 -11.84 -3.61
C ASP A 182 19.51 -13.23 -2.98
N THR A 183 20.64 -13.40 -2.30
CA THR A 183 20.96 -14.56 -1.46
C THR A 183 20.66 -14.25 0.00
N VAL A 184 19.69 -14.96 0.56
CA VAL A 184 19.18 -14.71 1.91
C VAL A 184 19.70 -15.74 2.90
N SER A 185 20.17 -15.27 4.05
CA SER A 185 20.59 -16.10 5.18
C SER A 185 19.86 -15.74 6.48
N GLY A 186 19.62 -16.74 7.33
CA GLY A 186 18.83 -16.64 8.55
C GLY A 186 17.37 -17.15 8.41
N PRO A 187 16.48 -16.85 9.36
CA PRO A 187 16.65 -15.87 10.43
C PRO A 187 17.53 -16.38 11.59
N TYR A 188 18.38 -15.51 12.09
CA TYR A 188 19.23 -15.73 13.28
C TYR A 188 18.68 -14.98 14.48
N THR A 189 18.93 -15.45 15.70
CA THR A 189 18.62 -14.69 16.92
C THR A 189 19.58 -13.49 17.04
N VAL A 190 19.08 -12.32 17.43
CA VAL A 190 19.93 -11.13 17.61
C VAL A 190 20.99 -11.39 18.68
N GLU A 191 22.18 -10.87 18.43
CA GLU A 191 23.34 -11.10 19.28
C GLU A 191 23.28 -10.25 20.56
N LYS A 192 22.63 -9.08 20.46
CA LYS A 192 22.51 -8.10 21.54
C LYS A 192 21.17 -7.38 21.47
N GLN A 193 20.74 -6.85 22.61
CA GLN A 193 19.57 -5.99 22.68
C GLN A 193 19.90 -4.51 22.42
N ASN A 194 21.10 -4.08 22.81
CA ASN A 194 21.61 -2.70 22.72
C ASN A 194 23.14 -2.67 22.52
N GLY A 195 23.67 -1.55 22.03
CA GLY A 195 25.11 -1.27 21.91
C GLY A 195 25.69 -1.59 20.54
N THR A 196 27.01 -1.81 20.45
CA THR A 196 27.69 -2.10 19.17
C THR A 196 28.40 -3.46 19.23
N GLN A 197 28.53 -4.13 18.09
CA GLN A 197 29.33 -5.33 17.92
C GLN A 197 30.20 -5.22 16.67
N ALA A 198 31.47 -5.60 16.81
CA ALA A 198 32.41 -5.65 15.70
C ALA A 198 32.33 -6.99 14.98
N TYR A 199 32.41 -6.93 13.65
CA TYR A 199 32.52 -8.09 12.77
C TYR A 199 33.73 -7.90 11.86
N GLY A 200 34.31 -9.02 11.42
CA GLY A 200 35.53 -9.05 10.61
C GLY A 200 35.34 -8.39 9.23
N ALA A 201 36.41 -8.32 8.45
CA ALA A 201 36.32 -7.87 7.05
C ALA A 201 35.52 -8.89 6.22
N PHE A 202 34.91 -8.41 5.13
CA PHE A 202 34.18 -9.23 4.17
C PHE A 202 34.67 -8.92 2.77
N THR A 203 34.72 -9.95 1.93
CA THR A 203 35.08 -9.85 0.52
C THR A 203 34.11 -10.70 -0.29
N GLU A 204 33.54 -10.12 -1.34
CA GLU A 204 32.71 -10.81 -2.34
C GLU A 204 33.38 -10.72 -3.71
N VAL A 205 33.28 -11.79 -4.52
CA VAL A 205 33.93 -11.89 -5.83
C VAL A 205 32.91 -11.91 -6.96
N PHE A 206 33.29 -11.31 -8.09
CA PHE A 206 32.47 -11.13 -9.28
C PHE A 206 33.29 -11.47 -10.54
N PRO A 207 32.65 -11.93 -11.63
CA PRO A 207 33.38 -12.29 -12.85
C PRO A 207 34.12 -11.12 -13.51
N SER A 208 33.54 -9.91 -13.52
CA SER A 208 34.14 -8.72 -14.11
C SER A 208 33.45 -7.43 -13.63
N TYR A 209 34.08 -6.28 -13.88
CA TYR A 209 33.41 -4.98 -13.82
C TYR A 209 32.47 -4.75 -15.02
N PRO A 210 31.49 -3.84 -14.91
CA PRO A 210 31.01 -3.24 -13.67
C PRO A 210 30.07 -4.19 -12.92
N PHE A 211 30.02 -4.06 -11.60
CA PHE A 211 29.03 -4.77 -10.78
C PHE A 211 28.50 -3.87 -9.67
N THR A 212 27.34 -4.24 -9.15
CA THR A 212 26.76 -3.64 -7.94
C THR A 212 26.52 -4.73 -6.90
N PHE A 213 27.02 -4.46 -5.70
CA PHE A 213 26.84 -5.29 -4.53
C PHE A 213 25.98 -4.54 -3.51
N GLU A 214 24.89 -5.14 -3.06
CA GLU A 214 24.11 -4.66 -1.93
C GLU A 214 24.18 -5.64 -0.75
N PHE A 215 24.52 -5.12 0.42
CA PHE A 215 24.56 -5.86 1.67
C PHE A 215 23.50 -5.34 2.63
N ARG A 216 22.38 -6.06 2.76
CA ARG A 216 21.23 -5.64 3.56
C ARG A 216 21.04 -6.49 4.81
N LEU A 217 20.77 -5.80 5.92
CA LEU A 217 20.42 -6.36 7.22
C LEU A 217 18.95 -6.05 7.51
N ASP A 218 18.17 -7.10 7.78
CA ASP A 218 16.76 -6.98 8.15
C ASP A 218 16.60 -7.32 9.63
N THR A 219 16.10 -6.38 10.43
CA THR A 219 15.73 -6.61 11.84
C THR A 219 14.31 -7.15 11.90
N ILE A 220 14.12 -8.27 12.59
CA ILE A 220 12.85 -8.98 12.70
C ILE A 220 12.38 -9.01 14.15
N ILE A 221 11.17 -8.50 14.41
CA ILE A 221 10.51 -8.60 15.72
C ILE A 221 9.14 -9.23 15.51
N ALA A 222 8.82 -10.24 16.34
CA ALA A 222 7.58 -11.01 16.22
C ALA A 222 7.30 -11.54 14.79
N GLY A 223 8.36 -11.92 14.07
CA GLY A 223 8.28 -12.43 12.70
C GLY A 223 8.14 -11.38 11.59
N ASN A 224 8.09 -10.08 11.93
CA ASN A 224 8.01 -8.99 10.95
C ASN A 224 9.34 -8.28 10.82
N VAL A 225 9.76 -7.96 9.59
CA VAL A 225 10.85 -7.00 9.37
C VAL A 225 10.37 -5.63 9.84
N VAL A 226 11.04 -5.06 10.84
CA VAL A 226 10.72 -3.76 11.46
C VAL A 226 11.75 -2.69 11.16
N TYR A 227 12.93 -3.09 10.68
CA TYR A 227 14.00 -2.17 10.32
C TYR A 227 14.88 -2.80 9.25
N THR A 228 15.33 -2.00 8.30
CA THR A 228 16.28 -2.41 7.28
C THR A 228 17.48 -1.48 7.30
N SER A 229 18.65 -2.04 7.07
CA SER A 229 19.90 -1.31 7.01
C SER A 229 20.75 -1.88 5.90
N LYS A 230 21.06 -1.10 4.87
CA LYS A 230 21.80 -1.59 3.72
C LYS A 230 22.99 -0.74 3.33
N ILE A 231 23.96 -1.38 2.70
CA ILE A 231 25.10 -0.75 2.05
C ILE A 231 25.04 -1.12 0.58
N VAL A 232 25.29 -0.16 -0.31
CA VAL A 232 25.31 -0.39 -1.76
C VAL A 232 26.63 0.14 -2.31
N VAL A 233 27.41 -0.74 -2.94
CA VAL A 233 28.68 -0.38 -3.59
C VAL A 233 28.60 -0.76 -5.06
N THR A 234 28.92 0.19 -5.93
CA THR A 234 29.07 -0.04 -7.36
C THR A 234 30.54 0.10 -7.73
N CYS A 235 31.12 -0.98 -8.25
CA CYS A 235 32.51 -1.01 -8.70
C CYS A 235 32.55 -1.01 -10.22
N THR A 236 33.20 0.00 -10.81
CA THR A 236 33.43 0.09 -12.26
C THR A 236 34.91 -0.04 -12.64
N ALA A 237 35.81 0.09 -11.66
CA ALA A 237 37.26 -0.04 -11.76
C ALA A 237 37.85 -0.26 -10.35
N ASP A 238 39.15 -0.57 -10.29
CA ASP A 238 39.89 -0.65 -9.02
C ASP A 238 39.86 0.68 -8.27
N GLY A 239 39.71 0.63 -6.95
CA GLY A 239 39.63 1.83 -6.13
C GLY A 239 39.23 1.54 -4.69
N SER A 240 39.16 2.58 -3.89
CA SER A 240 38.64 2.50 -2.53
C SER A 240 37.84 3.74 -2.20
N GLY A 241 36.99 3.65 -1.18
CA GLY A 241 36.14 4.76 -0.76
C GLY A 241 35.43 4.49 0.54
N THR A 242 34.45 5.33 0.84
CA THR A 242 33.53 5.11 1.94
C THR A 242 32.09 5.13 1.45
N VAL A 243 31.25 4.31 2.07
CA VAL A 243 29.82 4.21 1.77
C VAL A 243 29.02 4.37 3.06
N ALA A 244 28.08 5.31 3.07
CA ALA A 244 27.17 5.48 4.17
C ALA A 244 26.05 4.43 4.09
N PRO A 245 25.75 3.70 5.19
CA PRO A 245 24.58 2.85 5.21
C PRO A 245 23.29 3.65 5.05
N ILE A 246 22.32 3.05 4.37
CA ILE A 246 20.95 3.55 4.25
C ILE A 246 20.11 2.78 5.25
N HIS A 247 19.43 3.52 6.12
CA HIS A 247 18.57 2.94 7.15
C HIS A 247 17.12 3.32 6.90
N ALA A 248 16.22 2.37 7.13
CA ALA A 248 14.79 2.63 7.09
C ALA A 248 14.09 1.79 8.16
N ALA A 249 13.36 2.48 9.04
CA ALA A 249 12.30 1.86 9.80
C ALA A 249 11.31 1.26 8.81
N VAL A 250 11.02 -0.02 8.96
CA VAL A 250 9.91 -0.64 8.25
C VAL A 250 8.73 -0.50 9.19
N THR A 251 7.88 0.48 8.91
CA THR A 251 6.56 0.51 9.53
C THR A 251 5.94 -0.86 9.30
N PRO A 252 5.66 -1.63 10.36
CA PRO A 252 4.82 -2.80 10.20
C PRO A 252 3.59 -2.32 9.46
N LEU A 253 3.12 -3.07 8.46
CA LEU A 253 1.79 -2.85 7.93
C LEU A 253 0.85 -2.62 9.13
N PRO A 254 -0.09 -1.66 9.07
CA PRO A 254 -0.82 -1.15 10.24
C PRO A 254 -1.81 -2.16 10.87
N PHE A 255 -1.57 -3.44 10.67
CA PHE A 255 -2.35 -4.56 11.16
C PHE A 255 -1.73 -5.06 12.47
N ALA A 256 -2.55 -5.10 13.52
CA ALA A 256 -2.14 -5.60 14.83
C ALA A 256 -1.85 -7.12 14.83
N SER A 257 -2.31 -7.85 13.82
CA SER A 257 -2.10 -9.29 13.67
C SER A 257 -2.13 -9.76 12.21
N TRP A 258 -1.69 -11.00 11.98
CA TRP A 258 -1.90 -11.69 10.69
C TRP A 258 -3.38 -11.82 10.33
N ALA A 259 -4.26 -11.99 11.32
CA ALA A 259 -5.70 -12.07 11.08
C ALA A 259 -6.26 -10.75 10.58
N ASP A 260 -5.80 -9.62 11.13
CA ASP A 260 -6.20 -8.28 10.67
C ASP A 260 -5.72 -8.00 9.24
N LEU A 261 -4.47 -8.37 8.93
CA LEU A 261 -3.93 -8.27 7.58
C LEU A 261 -4.80 -9.05 6.59
N VAL A 262 -5.01 -10.36 6.86
CA VAL A 262 -5.76 -11.25 5.96
C VAL A 262 -7.19 -10.72 5.78
N THR A 263 -7.83 -10.32 6.87
CA THR A 263 -9.20 -9.79 6.84
C THR A 263 -9.26 -8.53 5.99
N ARG A 264 -8.34 -7.57 6.19
CA ARG A 264 -8.29 -6.35 5.39
C ARG A 264 -8.06 -6.66 3.91
N GLN A 265 -7.11 -7.53 3.55
CA GLN A 265 -6.82 -7.82 2.14
C GLN A 265 -7.99 -8.49 1.42
N TYR A 266 -8.73 -9.37 2.12
CA TYR A 266 -9.96 -9.95 1.59
C TYR A 266 -11.03 -8.91 1.35
N VAL A 267 -11.25 -7.99 2.31
CA VAL A 267 -12.22 -6.89 2.13
C VAL A 267 -11.80 -5.98 0.97
N ASP A 268 -10.53 -5.59 0.89
CA ASP A 268 -10.03 -4.72 -0.17
C ASP A 268 -10.20 -5.36 -1.56
N LEU A 269 -9.83 -6.64 -1.70
CA LEU A 269 -9.84 -7.36 -2.99
C LEU A 269 -11.19 -7.94 -3.40
N THR A 270 -11.96 -8.43 -2.44
CA THR A 270 -13.21 -9.16 -2.73
C THR A 270 -14.47 -8.41 -2.29
N GLY A 271 -14.31 -7.33 -1.53
CA GLY A 271 -15.43 -6.61 -0.92
C GLY A 271 -16.08 -7.36 0.24
N GLN A 272 -15.53 -8.50 0.68
CA GLN A 272 -16.06 -9.34 1.74
C GLN A 272 -14.93 -9.89 2.61
N PRO A 273 -15.17 -10.12 3.92
CA PRO A 273 -14.20 -10.79 4.79
C PRO A 273 -14.00 -12.26 4.38
N PRO A 274 -12.87 -12.89 4.76
CA PRO A 274 -12.63 -14.30 4.52
C PRO A 274 -13.60 -15.18 5.32
N SER A 275 -13.86 -16.39 4.85
CA SER A 275 -14.46 -17.43 5.69
C SER A 275 -13.48 -17.83 6.82
N SER A 276 -13.99 -18.42 7.91
CA SER A 276 -13.15 -18.86 9.03
C SER A 276 -12.06 -19.84 8.61
N SER A 277 -12.34 -20.71 7.64
CA SER A 277 -11.36 -21.68 7.11
C SER A 277 -10.30 -21.02 6.22
N SER A 278 -10.68 -20.05 5.39
CA SER A 278 -9.73 -19.27 4.60
C SER A 278 -8.85 -18.42 5.51
N LEU A 279 -9.42 -17.79 6.52
CA LEU A 279 -8.69 -16.98 7.50
C LEU A 279 -7.63 -17.81 8.22
N SER A 280 -8.01 -18.96 8.82
CA SER A 280 -7.08 -19.82 9.54
C SER A 280 -5.96 -20.36 8.65
N THR A 281 -6.29 -20.75 7.41
CA THR A 281 -5.33 -21.23 6.41
C THR A 281 -4.29 -20.15 6.07
N TRP A 282 -4.74 -18.93 5.75
CA TRP A 282 -3.83 -17.85 5.37
C TRP A 282 -3.01 -17.33 6.54
N VAL A 283 -3.61 -17.21 7.73
CA VAL A 283 -2.87 -16.84 8.94
C VAL A 283 -1.73 -17.83 9.19
N THR A 284 -1.99 -19.13 9.09
CA THR A 284 -0.97 -20.17 9.29
C THR A 284 0.15 -20.08 8.25
N ARG A 285 -0.20 -19.95 6.96
CA ARG A 285 0.78 -19.84 5.87
C ARG A 285 1.66 -18.59 5.99
N LEU A 286 1.10 -17.47 6.42
CA LEU A 286 1.83 -16.22 6.61
C LEU A 286 2.69 -16.27 7.88
N SER A 287 2.15 -16.75 9.01
CA SER A 287 2.87 -16.80 10.28
C SER A 287 4.06 -17.76 10.26
N THR A 288 3.99 -18.81 9.44
CA THR A 288 5.06 -19.79 9.24
C THR A 288 6.06 -19.40 8.15
N GLY A 289 5.77 -18.34 7.38
CA GLY A 289 6.56 -17.94 6.22
C GLY A 289 6.40 -18.84 4.99
N ALA A 290 5.47 -19.80 5.00
CA ALA A 290 5.16 -20.67 3.86
C ALA A 290 4.57 -19.91 2.66
N LYS A 291 3.96 -18.74 2.92
CA LYS A 291 3.54 -17.77 1.90
C LYS A 291 3.91 -16.36 2.31
N THR A 292 4.18 -15.54 1.32
CA THR A 292 4.38 -14.10 1.47
C THR A 292 3.06 -13.34 1.42
N LYS A 293 3.09 -12.07 1.86
CA LYS A 293 1.94 -11.16 1.75
C LYS A 293 1.57 -10.89 0.29
N GLY A 294 2.57 -10.79 -0.59
CA GLY A 294 2.35 -10.66 -2.03
C GLY A 294 1.60 -11.84 -2.63
N GLU A 295 1.95 -13.06 -2.22
CA GLU A 295 1.24 -14.28 -2.67
C GLU A 295 -0.21 -14.38 -2.15
N LEU A 296 -0.53 -13.77 -1.00
CA LEU A 296 -1.93 -13.61 -0.57
C LEU A 296 -2.69 -12.73 -1.55
N ILE A 297 -2.15 -11.56 -1.91
CA ILE A 297 -2.78 -10.64 -2.87
C ILE A 297 -2.92 -11.33 -4.23
N GLU A 298 -1.89 -12.05 -4.67
CA GLU A 298 -1.94 -12.79 -5.93
C GLU A 298 -3.05 -13.83 -5.92
N ALA A 299 -3.13 -14.65 -4.88
CA ALA A 299 -4.20 -15.64 -4.77
C ALA A 299 -5.60 -15.02 -4.81
N LEU A 300 -5.79 -13.85 -4.18
CA LEU A 300 -7.05 -13.12 -4.20
C LEU A 300 -7.35 -12.51 -5.59
N ARG A 301 -6.35 -11.93 -6.26
CA ARG A 301 -6.45 -11.39 -7.62
C ARG A 301 -6.77 -12.46 -8.66
N ARG A 302 -6.20 -13.65 -8.51
CA ARG A 302 -6.49 -14.82 -9.35
C ARG A 302 -7.77 -15.55 -8.93
N GLY A 303 -8.38 -15.17 -7.81
CA GLY A 303 -9.60 -15.75 -7.29
C GLY A 303 -10.80 -15.56 -8.22
N THR A 304 -11.81 -16.40 -8.04
CA THR A 304 -13.03 -16.40 -8.86
C THR A 304 -13.77 -15.07 -8.79
N ASP A 305 -13.88 -14.44 -7.62
CA ASP A 305 -14.53 -13.12 -7.50
C ASP A 305 -13.84 -12.06 -8.38
N ASN A 306 -12.50 -11.97 -8.33
CA ASN A 306 -11.77 -10.97 -9.10
C ASN A 306 -11.82 -11.25 -10.60
N THR A 307 -11.58 -12.49 -11.00
CA THR A 307 -11.58 -12.88 -12.42
C THR A 307 -12.98 -12.82 -13.06
N ALA A 308 -14.05 -13.03 -12.27
CA ALA A 308 -15.43 -12.96 -12.75
C ALA A 308 -16.06 -11.56 -12.65
N HIS A 309 -15.67 -10.73 -11.67
CA HIS A 309 -16.37 -9.48 -11.39
C HIS A 309 -15.52 -8.22 -11.52
N VAL A 310 -14.20 -8.29 -11.32
CA VAL A 310 -13.30 -7.14 -11.35
C VAL A 310 -12.69 -6.98 -12.73
N ASP A 311 -12.00 -8.01 -13.20
CA ASP A 311 -11.21 -7.96 -14.43
C ASP A 311 -12.04 -7.63 -15.68
N PRO A 312 -13.27 -8.17 -15.87
CA PRO A 312 -14.09 -7.82 -17.03
C PRO A 312 -14.47 -6.33 -17.05
N VAL A 313 -14.69 -5.72 -15.88
CA VAL A 313 -15.03 -4.29 -15.79
C VAL A 313 -13.82 -3.44 -16.18
N VAL A 314 -12.61 -3.81 -15.72
CA VAL A 314 -11.37 -3.12 -16.11
C VAL A 314 -11.14 -3.22 -17.62
N ARG A 315 -11.34 -4.41 -18.20
CA ARG A 315 -11.23 -4.59 -19.66
C ARG A 315 -12.26 -3.78 -20.43
N LEU A 316 -13.49 -3.61 -19.92
CA LEU A 316 -14.46 -2.71 -20.53
C LEU A 316 -14.00 -1.26 -20.53
N TYR A 317 -13.50 -0.74 -19.40
CA TYR A 317 -12.93 0.61 -19.34
C TYR A 317 -11.84 0.81 -20.39
N ARG A 318 -10.92 -0.16 -20.51
CA ARG A 318 -9.83 -0.08 -21.48
C ARG A 318 -10.31 -0.20 -22.93
N ALA A 319 -11.33 -1.02 -23.20
CA ALA A 319 -11.89 -1.17 -24.54
C ALA A 319 -12.63 0.11 -24.98
N PHE A 320 -13.42 0.71 -24.09
CA PHE A 320 -14.22 1.90 -24.41
C PHE A 320 -13.41 3.20 -24.41
N LEU A 321 -12.59 3.38 -23.37
CA LEU A 321 -12.00 4.67 -23.03
C LEU A 321 -10.48 4.70 -23.22
N GLN A 322 -9.84 3.55 -23.47
CA GLN A 322 -8.38 3.42 -23.66
C GLN A 322 -7.56 4.05 -22.52
N ARG A 323 -8.10 4.02 -21.30
CA ARG A 323 -7.45 4.53 -20.09
C ARG A 323 -7.61 3.55 -18.93
N THR A 324 -6.74 3.69 -17.92
CA THR A 324 -6.95 3.04 -16.63
C THR A 324 -8.24 3.55 -15.99
N PRO A 325 -9.07 2.68 -15.38
CA PRO A 325 -10.25 3.11 -14.67
C PRO A 325 -9.91 4.12 -13.57
N ASP A 326 -10.79 5.09 -13.36
CA ASP A 326 -10.79 5.87 -12.12
C ASP A 326 -11.23 4.97 -10.95
N SER A 327 -10.66 5.20 -9.76
CA SER A 327 -10.85 4.31 -8.61
C SER A 327 -12.31 4.24 -8.16
N SER A 328 -13.01 5.38 -8.13
CA SER A 328 -14.42 5.47 -7.73
C SER A 328 -15.34 4.80 -8.74
N GLY A 329 -15.19 5.09 -10.03
CA GLY A 329 -15.99 4.49 -11.09
C GLY A 329 -15.76 2.98 -11.22
N LEU A 330 -14.54 2.50 -11.00
CA LEU A 330 -14.27 1.06 -10.99
C LEU A 330 -15.01 0.36 -9.84
N ARG A 331 -14.85 0.88 -8.61
CA ARG A 331 -15.52 0.33 -7.41
C ARG A 331 -17.04 0.32 -7.55
N PHE A 332 -17.61 1.37 -8.12
CA PHE A 332 -19.04 1.49 -8.40
C PHE A 332 -19.58 0.38 -9.32
N TRP A 333 -18.92 0.14 -10.46
CA TRP A 333 -19.37 -0.89 -11.39
C TRP A 333 -19.15 -2.30 -10.87
N ILE A 334 -18.05 -2.54 -10.16
CA ILE A 334 -17.78 -3.84 -9.53
C ILE A 334 -18.83 -4.16 -8.46
N ALA A 335 -19.14 -3.21 -7.59
CA ALA A 335 -20.15 -3.40 -6.55
C ALA A 335 -21.50 -3.82 -7.16
N ARG A 336 -21.91 -3.14 -8.24
CA ARG A 336 -23.12 -3.51 -9.00
C ARG A 336 -22.99 -4.87 -9.68
N HIS A 337 -21.85 -5.16 -10.30
CA HIS A 337 -21.66 -6.41 -11.02
C HIS A 337 -21.71 -7.63 -10.07
N ARG A 338 -21.13 -7.50 -8.87
CA ARG A 338 -21.16 -8.53 -7.81
C ARG A 338 -22.56 -8.89 -7.34
N THR A 339 -23.53 -7.97 -7.45
CA THR A 339 -24.95 -8.29 -7.12
C THR A 339 -25.62 -9.22 -8.12
N GLY A 340 -25.03 -9.43 -9.30
CA GLY A 340 -25.65 -10.17 -10.42
C GLY A 340 -26.73 -9.39 -11.18
N ALA A 341 -27.34 -8.35 -10.59
CA ALA A 341 -28.38 -7.54 -11.23
C ALA A 341 -27.86 -6.73 -12.43
N TRP A 342 -26.58 -6.34 -12.38
CA TRP A 342 -25.86 -5.67 -13.45
C TRP A 342 -24.92 -6.65 -14.15
N THR A 343 -25.41 -7.27 -15.22
CA THR A 343 -24.56 -8.09 -16.09
C THR A 343 -23.54 -7.22 -16.83
N LEU A 344 -22.44 -7.82 -17.28
CA LEU A 344 -21.41 -7.12 -18.04
C LEU A 344 -21.97 -6.43 -19.29
N ASN A 345 -22.96 -7.05 -19.97
CA ASN A 345 -23.68 -6.46 -21.10
C ASN A 345 -24.45 -5.19 -20.71
N ARG A 346 -25.11 -5.18 -19.55
CA ARG A 346 -25.83 -4.00 -19.05
C ARG A 346 -24.87 -2.86 -18.71
N ILE A 347 -23.75 -3.18 -18.07
CA ILE A 347 -22.69 -2.21 -17.76
C ILE A 347 -22.13 -1.64 -19.05
N SER A 348 -21.75 -2.49 -20.00
CA SER A 348 -21.21 -2.06 -21.29
C SER A 348 -22.20 -1.21 -22.09
N GLN A 349 -23.50 -1.48 -22.01
CA GLN A 349 -24.51 -0.63 -22.63
C GLN A 349 -24.58 0.77 -21.98
N GLN A 350 -24.32 0.90 -20.68
CA GLN A 350 -24.21 2.23 -20.04
C GLN A 350 -23.00 3.00 -20.56
N PHE A 351 -21.87 2.32 -20.79
CA PHE A 351 -20.69 2.95 -21.38
C PHE A 351 -20.98 3.38 -22.82
N ALA A 352 -21.68 2.55 -23.60
CA ALA A 352 -22.11 2.91 -24.95
C ALA A 352 -23.08 4.10 -24.99
N ASN A 353 -23.77 4.39 -23.89
CA ASN A 353 -24.66 5.54 -23.76
C ASN A 353 -23.96 6.81 -23.27
N SER A 354 -22.69 6.72 -22.84
CA SER A 354 -21.93 7.86 -22.32
C SER A 354 -21.62 8.88 -23.41
N SER A 355 -21.42 10.14 -23.00
CA SER A 355 -21.02 11.21 -23.91
C SER A 355 -19.68 10.89 -24.58
N GLU A 356 -18.75 10.26 -23.88
CA GLU A 356 -17.44 9.89 -24.43
C GLU A 356 -17.58 8.88 -25.59
N PHE A 357 -18.41 7.84 -25.40
CA PHE A 357 -18.66 6.87 -26.47
C PHE A 357 -19.40 7.50 -27.65
N LYS A 358 -20.41 8.33 -27.40
CA LYS A 358 -21.16 9.01 -28.46
C LYS A 358 -20.25 9.96 -29.26
N ASN A 359 -19.35 10.68 -28.60
CA ASN A 359 -18.39 11.55 -29.26
C ASN A 359 -17.40 10.76 -30.12
N LYS A 360 -16.96 9.58 -29.65
CA LYS A 360 -15.97 8.76 -30.36
C LYS A 360 -16.56 7.92 -31.49
N TYR A 361 -17.77 7.39 -31.30
CA TYR A 361 -18.35 6.36 -32.18
C TYR A 361 -19.77 6.67 -32.66
N GLY A 362 -20.46 7.65 -32.10
CA GLY A 362 -21.91 7.85 -32.29
C GLY A 362 -22.33 8.12 -33.73
N THR A 363 -21.50 8.80 -34.52
CA THR A 363 -21.79 9.15 -35.92
C THR A 363 -21.38 8.07 -36.92
N LEU A 364 -20.64 7.05 -36.48
CA LEU A 364 -20.19 5.97 -37.36
C LEU A 364 -21.35 5.06 -37.75
N THR A 365 -21.34 4.55 -38.99
CA THR A 365 -22.20 3.41 -39.35
C THR A 365 -21.80 2.15 -38.57
N ASN A 366 -22.63 1.11 -38.57
CA ASN A 366 -22.29 -0.14 -37.87
C ASN A 366 -21.00 -0.77 -38.40
N ARG A 367 -20.81 -0.81 -39.73
CA ARG A 367 -19.57 -1.29 -40.34
C ARG A 367 -18.36 -0.43 -39.92
N GLN A 368 -18.49 0.90 -40.01
CA GLN A 368 -17.39 1.80 -39.61
C GLN A 368 -17.05 1.66 -38.12
N PHE A 369 -18.06 1.53 -37.27
CA PHE A 369 -17.88 1.27 -35.84
C PHE A 369 -17.12 -0.04 -35.61
N VAL A 370 -17.56 -1.15 -36.21
CA VAL A 370 -16.90 -2.45 -36.10
C VAL A 370 -15.45 -2.38 -36.59
N THR A 371 -15.21 -1.82 -37.78
CA THR A 371 -13.85 -1.60 -38.31
C THR A 371 -13.00 -0.81 -37.33
N ARG A 372 -13.54 0.26 -36.73
CA ARG A 372 -12.80 1.12 -35.81
C ARG A 372 -12.42 0.41 -34.51
N ILE A 373 -13.32 -0.39 -33.92
CA ILE A 373 -13.04 -1.07 -32.65
C ILE A 373 -12.03 -2.23 -32.80
N TYR A 374 -11.86 -2.82 -33.99
CA TYR A 374 -10.73 -3.72 -34.24
C TYR A 374 -9.39 -3.00 -34.04
N THR A 375 -9.28 -1.76 -34.51
CA THR A 375 -8.07 -0.96 -34.33
C THR A 375 -7.96 -0.43 -32.91
N ASP A 376 -9.00 0.20 -32.36
CA ASP A 376 -8.93 0.83 -31.04
C ASP A 376 -8.78 -0.19 -29.90
N VAL A 377 -9.48 -1.33 -30.00
CA VAL A 377 -9.51 -2.35 -28.93
C VAL A 377 -8.44 -3.40 -29.18
N LEU A 378 -8.40 -3.99 -30.38
CA LEU A 378 -7.45 -5.08 -30.65
C LEU A 378 -6.11 -4.58 -31.19
N GLY A 379 -5.96 -3.32 -31.59
CA GLY A 379 -4.68 -2.79 -32.11
C GLY A 379 -4.25 -3.47 -33.41
N ARG A 380 -5.18 -4.00 -34.21
CA ARG A 380 -4.89 -4.68 -35.48
C ARG A 380 -5.88 -4.30 -36.57
N THR A 381 -5.50 -4.54 -37.81
CA THR A 381 -6.42 -4.47 -38.95
C THR A 381 -7.49 -5.56 -38.82
N PRO A 382 -8.77 -5.23 -39.04
CA PRO A 382 -9.84 -6.21 -39.07
C PRO A 382 -9.68 -7.20 -40.24
N ASP A 383 -10.10 -8.44 -40.02
CA ASP A 383 -10.37 -9.38 -41.10
C ASP A 383 -11.80 -9.18 -41.63
N THR A 384 -12.00 -9.42 -42.94
CA THR A 384 -13.29 -9.19 -43.61
C THR A 384 -14.42 -10.00 -42.97
N GLY A 385 -14.18 -11.28 -42.68
CA GLY A 385 -15.19 -12.18 -42.10
C GLY A 385 -15.69 -11.73 -40.72
N GLY A 386 -14.77 -11.29 -39.86
CA GLY A 386 -15.11 -10.76 -38.55
C GLY A 386 -15.90 -9.45 -38.61
N VAL A 387 -15.53 -8.55 -39.52
CA VAL A 387 -16.28 -7.30 -39.75
C VAL A 387 -17.70 -7.61 -40.23
N ASP A 388 -17.83 -8.49 -41.22
CA ASP A 388 -19.11 -8.88 -41.80
C ASP A 388 -20.02 -9.51 -40.73
N PHE A 389 -19.46 -10.40 -39.92
CA PHE A 389 -20.20 -11.03 -38.82
C PHE A 389 -20.73 -10.01 -37.81
N TRP A 390 -19.86 -9.16 -37.24
CA TRP A 390 -20.28 -8.20 -36.21
C TRP A 390 -21.21 -7.11 -36.76
N THR A 391 -20.98 -6.68 -38.00
CA THR A 391 -21.85 -5.73 -38.70
C THR A 391 -23.24 -6.33 -38.87
N GLY A 392 -23.36 -7.58 -39.34
CA GLY A 392 -24.64 -8.28 -39.46
C GLY A 392 -25.37 -8.45 -38.12
N GLN A 393 -24.66 -8.64 -37.00
CA GLN A 393 -25.28 -8.69 -35.67
C GLN A 393 -25.89 -7.33 -35.26
N LEU A 394 -25.26 -6.22 -35.62
CA LEU A 394 -25.74 -4.87 -35.34
C LEU A 394 -26.90 -4.49 -36.28
N ASP A 395 -26.76 -4.77 -37.58
CA ASP A 395 -27.76 -4.42 -38.60
C ASP A 395 -29.07 -5.20 -38.41
N SER A 396 -28.98 -6.46 -37.95
CA SER A 396 -30.16 -7.27 -37.60
C SER A 396 -30.78 -6.96 -36.24
N GLY A 397 -30.20 -6.03 -35.46
CA GLY A 397 -30.66 -5.68 -34.11
C GLY A 397 -30.47 -6.78 -33.05
N ARG A 398 -29.85 -7.92 -33.40
CA ARG A 398 -29.58 -9.03 -32.47
C ARG A 398 -28.59 -8.65 -31.37
N ARG A 399 -27.70 -7.70 -31.64
CA ARG A 399 -26.80 -7.10 -30.66
C ARG A 399 -26.83 -5.59 -30.78
N ASN A 400 -26.64 -4.92 -29.66
CA ASN A 400 -26.32 -3.49 -29.62
C ASN A 400 -24.80 -3.27 -29.53
N ARG A 401 -24.35 -2.03 -29.70
CA ARG A 401 -22.91 -1.70 -29.68
C ARG A 401 -22.23 -2.04 -28.35
N GLY A 402 -22.91 -1.92 -27.21
CA GLY A 402 -22.39 -2.38 -25.93
C GLY A 402 -22.11 -3.88 -25.92
N THR A 403 -23.07 -4.67 -26.38
CA THR A 403 -22.95 -6.14 -26.45
C THR A 403 -21.88 -6.60 -27.44
N VAL A 404 -21.63 -5.84 -28.51
CA VAL A 404 -20.47 -6.07 -29.40
C VAL A 404 -19.17 -5.77 -28.67
N MET A 405 -19.07 -4.65 -27.96
CA MET A 405 -17.86 -4.31 -27.20
C MET A 405 -17.52 -5.34 -26.12
N VAL A 406 -18.51 -5.95 -25.46
CA VAL A 406 -18.27 -7.10 -24.56
C VAL A 406 -17.64 -8.27 -25.32
N GLY A 407 -18.10 -8.55 -26.54
CA GLY A 407 -17.52 -9.60 -27.39
C GLY A 407 -16.04 -9.36 -27.69
N PHE A 408 -15.64 -8.11 -27.89
CA PHE A 408 -14.24 -7.75 -28.08
C PHE A 408 -13.46 -7.78 -26.77
N SER A 409 -13.98 -7.18 -25.69
CA SER A 409 -13.28 -7.09 -24.41
C SER A 409 -13.06 -8.45 -23.75
N GLU A 410 -14.00 -9.37 -23.93
CA GLU A 410 -13.95 -10.71 -23.34
C GLU A 410 -13.42 -11.78 -24.30
N SER A 411 -12.99 -11.37 -25.50
CA SER A 411 -12.28 -12.25 -26.42
C SER A 411 -10.99 -12.78 -25.78
N THR A 412 -10.58 -14.00 -26.12
CA THR A 412 -9.31 -14.57 -25.67
C THR A 412 -8.12 -13.69 -26.05
N GLU A 413 -8.17 -13.07 -27.24
CA GLU A 413 -7.15 -12.13 -27.72
C GLU A 413 -7.01 -10.92 -26.78
N TYR A 414 -8.12 -10.25 -26.47
CA TYR A 414 -8.07 -9.04 -25.65
C TYR A 414 -7.78 -9.34 -24.18
N LYS A 415 -8.32 -10.43 -23.62
CA LYS A 415 -7.97 -10.87 -22.27
C LYS A 415 -6.47 -11.09 -22.11
N ARG A 416 -5.82 -11.72 -23.09
CA ARG A 416 -4.36 -11.88 -23.10
C ARG A 416 -3.64 -10.54 -23.22
N LYS A 417 -4.05 -9.66 -24.13
CA LYS A 417 -3.44 -8.32 -24.31
C LYS A 417 -3.57 -7.42 -23.07
N GLN A 418 -4.64 -7.61 -22.30
CA GLN A 418 -4.95 -6.79 -21.13
C GLN A 418 -4.56 -7.45 -19.80
N PHE A 419 -3.88 -8.59 -19.81
CA PHE A 419 -3.59 -9.33 -18.58
C PHE A 419 -2.78 -8.47 -17.58
N GLU A 420 -1.60 -8.02 -17.98
CA GLU A 420 -0.71 -7.19 -17.14
C GLU A 420 -1.32 -5.81 -16.90
N ASN A 421 -2.01 -5.26 -17.91
CA ASN A 421 -2.73 -3.99 -17.77
C ASN A 421 -3.81 -4.06 -16.68
N THR A 422 -4.52 -5.18 -16.57
CA THR A 422 -5.57 -5.38 -15.57
C THR A 422 -4.93 -5.57 -14.19
N ASP A 423 -3.86 -6.33 -14.10
CA ASP A 423 -3.14 -6.56 -12.85
C ASP A 423 -2.58 -5.28 -12.24
N ALA A 424 -1.84 -4.50 -13.04
CA ALA A 424 -1.27 -3.24 -12.59
C ALA A 424 -2.37 -2.27 -12.12
N ALA A 425 -3.46 -2.15 -12.89
CA ALA A 425 -4.57 -1.26 -12.56
C ALA A 425 -5.27 -1.66 -11.24
N VAL A 426 -5.66 -2.94 -11.13
CA VAL A 426 -6.42 -3.40 -9.95
C VAL A 426 -5.56 -3.35 -8.71
N ALA A 427 -4.31 -3.83 -8.76
CA ALA A 427 -3.43 -3.83 -7.59
C ALA A 427 -3.24 -2.41 -7.02
N HIS A 428 -3.02 -1.40 -7.87
CA HIS A 428 -2.90 -0.02 -7.40
C HIS A 428 -4.22 0.53 -6.84
N ILE A 429 -5.33 0.38 -7.56
CA ILE A 429 -6.61 0.95 -7.14
C ILE A 429 -7.08 0.33 -5.81
N PHE A 430 -6.81 -0.95 -5.62
CA PHE A 430 -7.33 -1.70 -4.49
C PHE A 430 -6.42 -1.57 -3.28
N LEU A 431 -5.10 -1.63 -3.46
CA LEU A 431 -4.16 -1.51 -2.35
C LEU A 431 -3.91 -0.05 -1.97
N LEU A 432 -3.85 0.88 -2.92
CA LEU A 432 -3.54 2.30 -2.63
C LEU A 432 -4.78 3.21 -2.59
N GLY A 433 -5.96 2.68 -2.89
CA GLY A 433 -7.20 3.48 -2.95
C GLY A 433 -7.29 4.46 -4.13
N ARG A 434 -6.27 4.57 -4.97
CA ARG A 434 -6.17 5.55 -6.06
C ARG A 434 -5.80 4.92 -7.40
N THR A 435 -6.18 5.59 -8.48
CA THR A 435 -5.72 5.23 -9.83
C THR A 435 -4.20 5.45 -9.93
N PRO A 436 -3.45 4.51 -10.54
CA PRO A 436 -2.02 4.71 -10.76
C PRO A 436 -1.78 5.88 -11.72
N THR A 437 -0.68 6.61 -11.49
CA THR A 437 -0.15 7.54 -12.48
C THR A 437 0.28 6.79 -13.74
N LEU A 438 0.41 7.50 -14.87
CA LEU A 438 0.84 6.87 -16.12
C LEU A 438 2.23 6.22 -16.01
N LEU A 439 3.14 6.85 -15.24
CA LEU A 439 4.49 6.32 -15.01
C LEU A 439 4.46 5.03 -14.18
N GLU A 440 3.74 5.02 -13.05
CA GLU A 440 3.55 3.81 -12.23
C GLU A 440 2.92 2.69 -13.07
N PHE A 441 1.84 3.00 -13.79
CA PHE A 441 1.12 2.03 -14.60
C PHE A 441 2.01 1.40 -15.68
N ASN A 442 2.67 2.22 -16.51
CA ASN A 442 3.50 1.73 -17.60
C ASN A 442 4.74 0.97 -17.08
N GLY A 443 5.37 1.48 -16.02
CA GLY A 443 6.52 0.81 -15.40
C GLY A 443 6.17 -0.60 -14.92
N TRP A 444 5.02 -0.77 -14.27
CA TRP A 444 4.57 -2.07 -13.81
C TRP A 444 4.16 -3.03 -14.93
N VAL A 445 3.45 -2.54 -15.95
CA VAL A 445 3.11 -3.36 -17.12
C VAL A 445 4.37 -3.88 -17.80
N SER A 446 5.38 -3.04 -18.02
CA SER A 446 6.65 -3.46 -18.63
C SER A 446 7.40 -4.49 -17.78
N ARG A 447 7.43 -4.31 -16.45
CA ARG A 447 8.07 -5.27 -15.54
C ARG A 447 7.37 -6.63 -15.53
N GLN A 448 6.03 -6.65 -15.55
CA GLN A 448 5.27 -7.91 -15.59
C GLN A 448 5.41 -8.62 -16.94
N GLN A 449 5.45 -7.87 -18.06
CA GLN A 449 5.76 -8.43 -19.38
C GLN A 449 7.16 -9.04 -19.44
N ALA A 450 8.12 -8.51 -18.66
CA ALA A 450 9.45 -9.06 -18.50
C ALA A 450 9.53 -10.23 -17.48
N GLY A 451 8.40 -10.69 -16.92
CA GLY A 451 8.33 -11.85 -16.04
C GLY A 451 8.22 -11.53 -14.54
N THR A 452 8.12 -10.26 -14.14
CA THR A 452 7.85 -9.92 -12.73
C THR A 452 6.48 -10.44 -12.32
N SER A 453 6.39 -11.17 -11.20
CA SER A 453 5.14 -11.76 -10.74
C SER A 453 4.16 -10.72 -10.19
N GLN A 454 2.88 -11.08 -10.12
CA GLN A 454 1.90 -10.23 -9.44
C GLN A 454 2.18 -10.14 -7.94
N ALA A 455 2.71 -11.21 -7.32
CA ALA A 455 3.12 -11.20 -5.92
C ALA A 455 4.23 -10.16 -5.64
N GLU A 456 5.20 -9.97 -6.54
CA GLU A 456 6.24 -8.94 -6.37
C GLU A 456 5.67 -7.52 -6.54
N LEU A 457 4.77 -7.30 -7.50
CA LEU A 457 4.00 -6.06 -7.59
C LEU A 457 3.25 -5.76 -6.28
N ALA A 458 2.53 -6.74 -5.77
CA ALA A 458 1.77 -6.60 -4.53
C ALA A 458 2.67 -6.32 -3.34
N LYS A 459 3.81 -7.01 -3.23
CA LYS A 459 4.81 -6.81 -2.18
C LYS A 459 5.31 -5.38 -2.17
N GLU A 460 5.73 -4.83 -3.31
CA GLU A 460 6.21 -3.44 -3.39
C GLU A 460 5.13 -2.43 -3.00
N LEU A 461 3.90 -2.64 -3.48
CA LEU A 461 2.77 -1.77 -3.12
C LEU A 461 2.48 -1.82 -1.62
N LEU A 462 2.40 -3.02 -1.02
CA LEU A 462 2.14 -3.19 0.40
C LEU A 462 3.22 -2.51 1.26
N THR A 463 4.48 -2.49 0.82
CA THR A 463 5.57 -1.83 1.54
C THR A 463 5.66 -0.32 1.31
N SER A 464 4.82 0.25 0.44
CA SER A 464 4.87 1.67 0.11
C SER A 464 4.22 2.55 1.18
N GLN A 465 4.72 3.78 1.33
CA GLN A 465 4.07 4.79 2.17
C GLN A 465 2.62 5.05 1.74
N ALA A 466 2.35 5.05 0.43
CA ALA A 466 1.01 5.23 -0.10
C ALA A 466 0.03 4.14 0.36
N TYR A 467 0.51 2.92 0.58
CA TYR A 467 -0.31 1.86 1.18
C TYR A 467 -0.56 2.15 2.66
N ALA A 468 0.49 2.47 3.41
CA ALA A 468 0.36 2.83 4.82
C ALA A 468 -0.64 3.97 5.03
N ASP A 469 -0.62 5.00 4.19
CA ASP A 469 -1.55 6.12 4.22
C ASP A 469 -3.00 5.72 3.85
N HIS A 470 -3.18 4.65 3.06
CA HIS A 470 -4.50 4.17 2.64
C HIS A 470 -5.20 3.31 3.70
N VAL A 471 -4.43 2.55 4.47
CA VAL A 471 -4.98 1.55 5.41
C VAL A 471 -5.06 2.03 6.87
N VAL A 472 -4.51 3.20 7.17
CA VAL A 472 -4.64 3.93 8.44
C VAL A 472 -5.76 4.97 8.34
#